data_AF-A0A562QHJ7-F1
#
_entry.id   AF-A0A562QHJ7-F1
#
_cell.length_a   1.000
_cell.length_b   1.000
_cell.length_c   1.000
_cell.angle_alpha   90.00
_cell.angle_beta   90.00
_cell.angle_gamma   90.00
#
_symmetry.space_group_name_H-M   'P 1'
#
loop_
_entity.id
_entity.type
_entity.pdbx_description
1 polymer ?
#
loop_
_entity_poly.entity_id
_entity_poly.type
_entity_poly.pdbx_seq_one_letter_code
_entity_poly.pdbx_strand_id
1 'polypeptide(L)'
;MVMTRINRFFKAYIHEGLDRMEDPVIMVKQYMRDMKEDIQTLEAQIEKHVALEHSLTQNLQAAKELVERREQQARIALEAENDDLARRALFSKKDAFEQVNRYEEMLEKNRAQIKERKQELEQLQLKYGQLRDRKLELILRVQAVKANQQMKQTKQKYDQKGSKIESEFERMEERVIDLEWKSGSKTAVEVMSKDKAHSEEIEAQLTQMKTKMELRG
;
A
#
# COMPACT_ATOMS: atom_id res chain seq x y z
N MET A 1 20.59 8.64 -2.68
CA MET A 1 19.82 9.91 -2.67
C MET A 1 18.30 9.72 -2.60
N VAL A 2 17.75 8.57 -3.02
CA VAL A 2 16.31 8.26 -2.94
C VAL A 2 15.88 7.88 -1.51
N MET A 3 16.67 7.03 -0.82
CA MET A 3 16.40 6.58 0.56
C MET A 3 16.25 7.71 1.61
N THR A 4 17.04 8.78 1.45
CA THR A 4 17.01 9.95 2.36
C THR A 4 15.82 10.86 2.11
N ARG A 5 15.26 10.88 0.89
CA ARG A 5 13.98 11.54 0.60
C ARG A 5 12.83 10.75 1.25
N ILE A 6 12.84 9.44 1.09
CA ILE A 6 11.81 8.51 1.62
C ILE A 6 11.61 8.66 3.14
N ASN A 7 12.69 8.64 3.93
CA ASN A 7 12.59 8.75 5.39
C ASN A 7 12.10 10.12 5.87
N ARG A 8 12.41 11.18 5.11
CA ARG A 8 11.92 12.54 5.40
C ARG A 8 10.43 12.67 5.11
N PHE A 9 9.92 12.00 4.08
CA PHE A 9 8.52 12.07 3.67
C PHE A 9 7.57 11.19 4.53
N PHE A 10 7.99 9.99 4.95
CA PHE A 10 7.17 9.19 5.89
C PHE A 10 7.02 9.89 7.25
N LYS A 11 8.06 10.62 7.71
CA LYS A 11 7.98 11.48 8.90
C LYS A 11 7.05 12.67 8.68
N ALA A 12 7.10 13.32 7.52
CA ALA A 12 6.24 14.46 7.20
C ALA A 12 4.75 14.07 7.12
N TYR A 13 4.41 12.90 6.57
CA TYR A 13 3.02 12.42 6.46
C TYR A 13 2.36 12.10 7.82
N ILE A 14 3.14 11.73 8.83
CA ILE A 14 2.63 11.48 10.19
C ILE A 14 2.41 12.80 10.95
N HIS A 15 3.05 13.90 10.54
CA HIS A 15 3.05 15.16 11.30
C HIS A 15 2.31 16.33 10.64
N GLU A 16 2.14 16.40 9.32
CA GLU A 16 1.64 17.63 8.67
C GLU A 16 0.45 17.40 7.71
N GLY A 17 -0.57 18.23 7.89
CA GLY A 17 -1.87 18.16 7.22
C GLY A 17 -1.86 18.48 5.73
N LEU A 18 -2.44 17.54 4.99
CA LEU A 18 -3.37 17.59 3.85
C LEU A 18 -3.30 18.60 2.68
N ASP A 19 -2.53 19.68 2.65
CA ASP A 19 -2.89 20.76 1.70
C ASP A 19 -2.08 20.91 0.40
N ARG A 20 -1.06 20.07 0.09
CA ARG A 20 -0.24 20.33 -1.13
C ARG A 20 0.28 19.19 -1.99
N MET A 21 -0.04 17.92 -1.78
CA MET A 21 0.54 16.85 -2.63
C MET A 21 -0.49 15.86 -3.15
N GLU A 22 -0.46 15.66 -4.46
CA GLU A 22 -1.28 14.74 -5.24
C GLU A 22 -1.41 13.36 -4.57
N ASP A 23 -2.61 12.79 -4.63
CA ASP A 23 -3.07 11.54 -4.02
C ASP A 23 -1.94 10.59 -3.56
N PRO A 24 -1.83 10.25 -2.25
CA PRO A 24 -0.77 9.38 -1.72
C PRO A 24 -0.69 8.02 -2.42
N VAL A 25 -1.80 7.54 -3.02
CA VAL A 25 -1.82 6.32 -3.82
C VAL A 25 -1.03 6.48 -5.12
N ILE A 26 -1.07 7.66 -5.76
CA ILE A 26 -0.31 7.95 -6.98
C ILE A 26 1.19 7.99 -6.68
N MET A 27 1.59 8.65 -5.60
CA MET A 27 3.01 8.71 -5.21
C MET A 27 3.59 7.34 -4.88
N VAL A 28 2.87 6.48 -4.14
CA VAL A 28 3.33 5.12 -3.85
C VAL A 28 3.43 4.28 -5.13
N LYS A 29 2.50 4.45 -6.08
CA LYS A 29 2.60 3.79 -7.39
C LYS A 29 3.85 4.23 -8.16
N GLN A 30 4.16 5.53 -8.17
CA GLN A 30 5.37 6.02 -8.84
C GLN A 30 6.63 5.47 -8.17
N TYR A 31 6.70 5.48 -6.84
CA TYR A 31 7.86 4.93 -6.15
C TYR A 31 8.03 3.42 -6.36
N MET A 32 6.93 2.66 -6.41
CA MET A 32 6.99 1.25 -6.80
C MET A 32 7.47 1.06 -8.24
N ARG A 33 7.18 2.00 -9.15
CA ARG A 33 7.70 1.97 -10.53
C ARG A 33 9.20 2.20 -10.55
N ASP A 34 9.67 3.25 -9.89
CA ASP A 34 11.10 3.58 -9.81
C ASP A 34 11.89 2.41 -9.20
N MET A 35 11.40 1.81 -8.11
CA MET A 35 12.06 0.67 -7.49
C MET A 35 12.02 -0.60 -8.37
N LYS A 36 11.01 -0.76 -9.22
CA LYS A 36 11.00 -1.84 -10.21
C LYS A 36 12.08 -1.63 -11.27
N GLU A 37 12.28 -0.39 -11.71
CA GLU A 37 13.35 -0.02 -12.65
C GLU A 37 14.74 -0.24 -12.00
N ASP A 38 14.91 0.09 -10.72
CA ASP A 38 16.12 -0.20 -9.95
C ASP A 38 16.39 -1.72 -9.85
N ILE A 39 15.37 -2.52 -9.54
CA ILE A 39 15.45 -3.99 -9.49
C ILE A 39 15.92 -4.55 -10.84
N GLN A 40 15.29 -4.13 -11.94
CA GLN A 40 15.67 -4.58 -13.29
C GLN A 40 17.10 -4.18 -13.65
N THR A 41 17.51 -2.97 -13.27
CA THR A 41 18.88 -2.49 -13.50
C THR A 41 19.89 -3.34 -12.73
N LEU A 42 19.58 -3.70 -11.49
CA LEU A 42 20.45 -4.51 -10.65
C LEU A 42 20.52 -5.96 -11.13
N GLU A 43 19.41 -6.54 -11.57
CA GLU A 43 19.36 -7.85 -12.23
C GLU A 43 20.25 -7.88 -13.47
N ALA A 44 20.14 -6.89 -14.35
CA ALA A 44 20.97 -6.78 -15.55
C ALA A 44 22.47 -6.61 -15.22
N GLN A 45 22.80 -5.91 -14.12
CA GLN A 45 24.19 -5.81 -13.65
C GLN A 45 24.71 -7.16 -13.14
N ILE A 46 23.91 -7.90 -12.36
CA ILE A 46 24.26 -9.24 -11.90
C ILE A 46 24.51 -10.17 -13.10
N GLU A 47 23.65 -10.14 -14.11
CA GLU A 47 23.81 -10.94 -15.34
C GLU A 47 25.13 -10.62 -16.06
N LYS A 48 25.49 -9.34 -16.19
CA LYS A 48 26.78 -8.92 -16.77
C LYS A 48 27.96 -9.48 -15.98
N HIS A 49 27.91 -9.44 -14.65
CA HIS A 49 28.97 -9.98 -13.81
C HIS A 49 29.04 -11.51 -13.87
N VAL A 50 27.91 -12.21 -14.00
CA VAL A 50 27.88 -13.67 -14.20
C VAL A 50 28.48 -14.05 -15.56
N ALA A 51 28.16 -13.30 -16.62
CA ALA A 51 28.78 -13.51 -17.93
C ALA A 51 30.29 -13.25 -17.89
N LEU A 52 30.72 -12.21 -17.17
CA LEU A 52 32.14 -11.94 -16.93
C LEU A 52 32.82 -13.06 -16.14
N GLU A 53 32.16 -13.61 -15.12
CA GLU A 53 32.67 -14.75 -14.33
C GLU A 53 32.93 -15.96 -15.23
N HIS A 54 31.99 -16.25 -16.14
CA HIS A 54 32.14 -17.35 -17.10
C HIS A 54 33.36 -17.15 -18.00
N SER A 55 33.50 -15.96 -18.59
CA SER A 55 34.64 -15.61 -19.44
C SER A 55 35.98 -15.69 -18.68
N LEU A 56 36.04 -15.13 -17.46
CA LEU A 56 37.24 -15.21 -16.62
C LEU A 56 37.60 -16.65 -16.26
N THR A 57 36.60 -17.50 -16.00
CA THR A 57 36.81 -18.93 -15.70
C THR A 57 37.40 -19.68 -16.90
N GLN A 58 36.91 -19.39 -18.12
CA GLN A 58 37.48 -19.96 -19.35
C GLN A 58 38.92 -19.50 -19.57
N ASN A 59 39.21 -18.22 -19.39
CA ASN A 59 40.56 -17.68 -19.52
C ASN A 59 41.52 -18.25 -18.48
N LEU A 60 41.06 -18.41 -17.23
CA LEU A 60 41.82 -19.06 -16.17
C LEU A 60 42.18 -20.51 -16.55
N GLN A 61 41.20 -21.27 -17.05
CA GLN A 61 41.41 -22.65 -17.45
C GLN A 61 42.43 -22.74 -18.60
N ALA A 62 42.31 -21.89 -19.62
CA ALA A 62 43.26 -21.84 -20.73
C ALA A 62 44.68 -21.48 -20.26
N ALA A 63 44.82 -20.57 -19.31
CA ALA A 63 46.10 -20.21 -18.71
C ALA A 63 46.72 -21.37 -17.92
N LYS A 64 45.91 -22.12 -17.14
CA LYS A 64 46.36 -23.34 -16.42
C LYS A 64 46.85 -24.41 -17.40
N GLU A 65 46.12 -24.67 -18.47
CA GLU A 65 46.55 -25.60 -19.52
C GLU A 65 47.82 -25.14 -20.23
N LEU A 66 48.02 -23.82 -20.38
CA LEU A 66 49.28 -23.30 -20.92
C LEU A 66 50.46 -23.54 -19.98
N VAL A 67 50.28 -23.36 -18.67
CA VAL A 67 51.30 -23.68 -17.65
C VAL A 67 51.72 -25.15 -17.76
N GLU A 68 50.75 -26.07 -17.82
CA GLU A 68 51.01 -27.51 -17.93
C GLU A 68 51.74 -27.85 -19.24
N ARG A 69 51.31 -27.28 -20.37
CA ARG A 69 51.97 -27.48 -21.67
C ARG A 69 53.41 -26.98 -21.68
N ARG A 70 53.68 -25.81 -21.10
CA ARG A 70 55.06 -25.29 -21.00
C ARG A 70 55.92 -26.11 -20.07
N GLU A 71 55.35 -26.68 -19.02
CA GLU A 71 56.05 -27.63 -18.15
C GLU A 71 56.42 -28.93 -18.89
N GLN A 72 55.48 -29.50 -19.66
CA GLN A 72 55.77 -30.67 -20.48
C GLN A 72 56.85 -30.38 -21.53
N GLN A 73 56.79 -29.23 -22.20
CA GLN A 73 57.83 -28.83 -23.16
C GLN A 73 59.20 -28.66 -22.52
N ALA A 74 59.26 -28.08 -21.31
CA ALA A 74 60.51 -28.00 -20.55
C ALA A 74 61.08 -29.38 -20.23
N ARG A 75 60.23 -30.33 -19.81
CA ARG A 75 60.65 -31.72 -19.56
C ARG A 75 61.22 -32.39 -20.80
N ILE A 76 60.50 -32.33 -21.93
CA ILE A 76 60.95 -32.93 -23.20
C ILE A 76 62.28 -32.30 -23.66
N ALA A 77 62.43 -30.98 -23.51
CA ALA A 77 63.68 -30.30 -23.86
C ALA A 77 64.86 -30.75 -22.99
N LEU A 78 64.64 -31.00 -21.70
CA LEU A 78 65.67 -31.54 -20.80
C LEU A 78 66.03 -33.00 -21.14
N GLU A 79 65.04 -33.83 -21.49
CA GLU A 79 65.27 -35.21 -21.96
C GLU A 79 66.09 -35.23 -23.26
N ALA A 80 65.95 -34.21 -24.09
CA ALA A 80 66.74 -33.99 -25.31
C ALA A 80 68.07 -33.24 -25.08
N GLU A 81 68.49 -33.07 -23.81
CA GLU A 81 69.72 -32.36 -23.41
C GLU A 81 69.81 -30.91 -23.96
N ASN A 82 68.66 -30.28 -24.20
CA ASN A 82 68.55 -28.92 -24.72
C ASN A 82 68.12 -27.93 -23.62
N ASP A 83 69.10 -27.57 -22.78
CA ASP A 83 68.92 -26.67 -21.64
C ASP A 83 68.39 -25.28 -22.04
N ASP A 84 68.80 -24.75 -23.18
CA ASP A 84 68.36 -23.42 -23.63
C ASP A 84 66.87 -23.41 -23.99
N LEU A 85 66.38 -24.46 -24.65
CA LEU A 85 64.96 -24.62 -24.94
C LEU A 85 64.16 -24.84 -23.65
N ALA A 86 64.68 -25.64 -22.72
CA ALA A 86 64.06 -25.87 -21.41
C ALA A 86 63.92 -24.57 -20.62
N ARG A 87 64.97 -23.73 -20.56
CA ARG A 87 64.92 -22.42 -19.90
C ARG A 87 63.87 -21.50 -20.49
N ARG A 88 63.77 -21.43 -21.83
CA ARG A 88 62.74 -20.62 -22.50
C ARG A 88 61.33 -21.12 -22.18
N ALA A 89 61.11 -22.44 -22.17
CA ALA A 89 59.83 -23.02 -21.82
C ALA A 89 59.46 -22.72 -20.35
N LEU A 90 60.41 -22.81 -19.41
CA LEU A 90 60.19 -22.45 -18.01
C LEU A 90 59.91 -20.95 -17.81
N PHE A 91 60.56 -20.07 -18.57
CA PHE A 91 60.25 -18.64 -18.54
C PHE A 91 58.80 -18.39 -18.99
N SER A 92 58.40 -18.97 -20.13
CA SER A 92 57.01 -18.87 -20.61
C SER A 92 56.01 -19.50 -19.64
N LYS A 93 56.38 -20.58 -18.94
CA LYS A 93 55.56 -21.17 -17.87
C LYS A 93 55.33 -20.17 -16.74
N LYS A 94 56.37 -19.45 -16.32
CA LYS A 94 56.27 -18.43 -15.27
C LYS A 94 55.30 -17.32 -15.67
N ASP A 95 55.39 -16.82 -16.90
CA ASP A 95 54.47 -15.78 -17.39
C ASP A 95 53.01 -16.26 -17.41
N ALA A 96 52.78 -17.51 -17.84
CA ALA A 96 51.46 -18.12 -17.81
C ALA A 96 50.94 -18.33 -16.37
N PHE A 97 51.81 -18.68 -15.43
CA PHE A 97 51.46 -18.80 -14.02
C PHE A 97 51.07 -17.44 -13.40
N GLU A 98 51.76 -16.37 -13.77
CA GLU A 98 51.35 -15.02 -13.36
C GLU A 98 49.99 -14.62 -13.95
N GLN A 99 49.64 -15.07 -15.15
CA GLN A 99 48.29 -14.90 -15.71
C GLN A 99 47.24 -15.65 -14.90
N VAL A 100 47.52 -16.89 -14.48
CA VAL A 100 46.64 -17.68 -13.61
C VAL A 100 46.31 -16.89 -12.34
N ASN A 101 47.33 -16.40 -11.63
CA ASN A 101 47.13 -15.64 -10.39
C ASN A 101 46.27 -14.38 -10.62
N ARG A 102 46.52 -13.63 -11.71
CA ARG A 102 45.72 -12.46 -12.07
C ARG A 102 44.25 -12.81 -12.32
N TYR A 103 43.98 -13.88 -13.05
CA TYR A 103 42.60 -14.31 -13.32
C TYR A 103 41.89 -14.81 -12.05
N GLU A 104 42.60 -15.49 -11.14
CA GLU A 104 42.05 -15.90 -9.85
C GLU A 104 41.66 -14.71 -8.99
N GLU A 105 42.52 -13.69 -8.88
CA GLU A 105 42.20 -12.44 -8.16
C GLU A 105 41.00 -11.71 -8.78
N MET A 106 40.94 -11.63 -10.12
CA MET A 106 39.81 -11.00 -10.82
C MET A 106 38.51 -11.77 -10.59
N LEU A 107 38.54 -13.11 -10.60
CA LEU A 107 37.39 -13.95 -10.30
C LEU A 107 36.89 -13.76 -8.88
N GLU A 108 37.80 -13.73 -7.90
CA GLU A 108 37.43 -13.52 -6.50
C GLU A 108 36.73 -12.17 -6.31
N LYS A 109 37.31 -11.10 -6.86
CA LYS A 109 36.71 -9.75 -6.83
C LYS A 109 35.34 -9.72 -7.51
N ASN A 110 35.20 -10.37 -8.67
CA ASN A 110 33.93 -10.41 -9.39
C ASN A 110 32.86 -11.20 -8.62
N ARG A 111 33.22 -12.33 -7.99
CA ARG A 111 32.31 -13.12 -7.15
C ARG A 111 31.85 -12.33 -5.92
N ALA A 112 32.75 -11.57 -5.30
CA ALA A 112 32.39 -10.68 -4.20
C ALA A 112 31.36 -9.63 -4.64
N GLN A 113 31.54 -9.01 -5.82
CA GLN A 113 30.59 -8.06 -6.39
C GLN A 113 29.23 -8.71 -6.69
N ILE A 114 29.21 -9.91 -7.29
CA ILE A 114 27.95 -10.64 -7.53
C ILE A 114 27.20 -10.88 -6.22
N LYS A 115 27.92 -11.29 -5.16
CA LYS A 115 27.32 -11.55 -3.85
C LYS A 115 26.72 -10.28 -3.25
N GLU A 116 27.46 -9.17 -3.26
CA GLU A 116 26.99 -7.87 -2.77
C GLU A 116 25.74 -7.41 -3.52
N ARG A 117 25.74 -7.46 -4.85
CA ARG A 117 24.58 -7.04 -5.66
C ARG A 117 23.37 -7.94 -5.47
N LYS A 118 23.56 -9.25 -5.28
CA LYS A 118 22.46 -10.17 -4.94
C LYS A 118 21.83 -9.84 -3.59
N GLN A 119 22.64 -9.46 -2.59
CA GLN A 119 22.12 -9.03 -1.28
C GLN A 119 21.36 -7.71 -1.40
N GLU A 120 21.86 -6.75 -2.18
CA GLU A 120 21.15 -5.49 -2.46
C GLU A 120 19.81 -5.75 -3.18
N LEU A 121 19.78 -6.68 -4.13
CA LEU A 121 18.57 -7.08 -4.86
C LEU A 121 17.52 -7.68 -3.93
N GLU A 122 17.91 -8.58 -3.04
CA GLU A 122 17.02 -9.17 -2.04
C GLU A 122 16.41 -8.09 -1.13
N GLN A 123 17.23 -7.12 -0.68
CA GLN A 123 16.74 -6.01 0.13
C GLN A 123 15.76 -5.12 -0.63
N LEU A 124 15.99 -4.85 -1.91
CA LEU A 124 15.08 -4.08 -2.76
C LEU A 124 13.76 -4.83 -2.98
N GLN A 125 13.82 -6.13 -3.25
CA GLN A 125 12.63 -6.97 -3.40
C GLN A 125 11.80 -7.02 -2.11
N LEU A 126 12.44 -7.13 -0.95
CA LEU A 126 11.76 -7.09 0.35
C LEU A 126 11.07 -5.74 0.59
N LYS A 127 11.76 -4.63 0.32
CA LYS A 127 11.17 -3.27 0.41
C LYS A 127 10.02 -3.09 -0.57
N TYR A 128 10.13 -3.63 -1.78
CA TYR A 128 9.06 -3.63 -2.77
C TYR A 128 7.81 -4.35 -2.27
N GLY A 129 7.97 -5.52 -1.65
CA GLY A 129 6.88 -6.23 -0.98
C GLY A 129 6.20 -5.39 0.09
N GLN A 130 6.98 -4.79 0.99
CA GLN A 130 6.45 -3.92 2.06
C GLN A 130 5.65 -2.72 1.53
N LEU A 131 6.12 -2.09 0.45
CA LEU A 131 5.38 -0.99 -0.18
C LEU A 131 4.10 -1.44 -0.85
N ARG A 132 4.10 -2.61 -1.48
CA ARG A 132 2.89 -3.16 -2.09
C ARG A 132 1.79 -3.32 -1.04
N ASP A 133 2.14 -3.84 0.13
CA ASP A 133 1.21 -4.05 1.23
C ASP A 133 0.74 -2.70 1.81
N ARG A 134 1.66 -1.74 1.98
CA ARG A 134 1.31 -0.38 2.42
C ARG A 134 0.45 0.40 1.42
N LYS A 135 0.64 0.17 0.12
CA LYS A 135 -0.23 0.71 -0.95
C LYS A 135 -1.66 0.21 -0.78
N LEU A 136 -1.84 -1.09 -0.53
CA LEU A 136 -3.17 -1.68 -0.31
C LEU A 136 -3.83 -1.07 0.93
N GLU A 137 -3.08 -0.94 2.02
CA GLU A 137 -3.57 -0.28 3.24
C GLU A 137 -4.02 1.16 2.97
N LEU A 138 -3.21 1.95 2.23
CA LEU A 138 -3.56 3.33 1.87
C LEU A 138 -4.83 3.40 1.01
N ILE A 139 -4.98 2.50 0.03
CA ILE A 139 -6.18 2.43 -0.81
C ILE A 139 -7.42 2.14 0.06
N LEU A 140 -7.34 1.18 0.97
CA LEU A 140 -8.43 0.84 1.88
C LEU A 140 -8.79 2.01 2.80
N ARG A 141 -7.80 2.70 3.37
CA ARG A 141 -8.02 3.89 4.19
C ARG A 141 -8.69 5.02 3.41
N VAL A 142 -8.23 5.29 2.18
CA VAL A 142 -8.84 6.30 1.30
C VAL A 142 -10.29 5.93 0.96
N GLN A 143 -10.59 4.66 0.69
CA GLN A 143 -11.95 4.17 0.46
C GLN A 143 -12.84 4.33 1.69
N ALA A 144 -12.37 3.97 2.88
CA ALA A 144 -13.10 4.12 4.13
C ALA A 144 -13.41 5.60 4.44
N VAL A 145 -12.44 6.50 4.23
CA VAL A 145 -12.64 7.94 4.38
C VAL A 145 -13.68 8.46 3.38
N LYS A 146 -13.60 8.06 2.11
CA LYS A 146 -14.58 8.44 1.08
C LYS A 146 -15.99 7.94 1.40
N ALA A 147 -16.13 6.69 1.84
CA ALA A 147 -17.41 6.11 2.25
C ALA A 147 -18.01 6.88 3.44
N ASN A 148 -17.20 7.20 4.45
CA ASN A 148 -17.61 8.01 5.59
C ASN A 148 -18.04 9.43 5.18
N GLN A 149 -17.32 10.07 4.26
CA GLN A 149 -17.69 11.38 3.71
C GLN A 149 -19.02 11.31 2.93
N GLN A 150 -19.21 10.30 2.08
CA GLN A 150 -20.45 10.10 1.35
C GLN A 150 -21.64 9.84 2.29
N MET A 151 -21.45 9.04 3.34
CA MET A 151 -22.47 8.81 4.36
C MET A 151 -22.83 10.09 5.11
N LYS A 152 -21.85 10.92 5.50
CA LYS A 152 -22.08 12.23 6.11
C LYS A 152 -22.83 13.18 5.17
N GLN A 153 -22.44 13.25 3.89
CA GLN A 153 -23.13 14.07 2.89
C GLN A 153 -24.56 13.58 2.63
N THR A 154 -24.77 12.27 2.60
CA THR A 154 -26.10 11.66 2.45
C THR A 154 -26.96 11.97 3.66
N LYS A 155 -26.42 11.81 4.89
CA LYS A 155 -27.11 12.21 6.12
C LYS A 155 -27.46 13.69 6.13
N GLN A 156 -26.54 14.58 5.76
CA GLN A 156 -26.83 16.02 5.62
C GLN A 156 -27.92 16.31 4.57
N LYS A 157 -27.92 15.59 3.43
CA LYS A 157 -28.98 15.71 2.42
C LYS A 157 -30.33 15.17 2.91
N TYR A 158 -30.33 14.10 3.71
CA TYR A 158 -31.55 13.56 4.33
C TYR A 158 -32.07 14.47 5.45
N ASP A 159 -31.21 15.03 6.30
CA ASP A 159 -31.59 16.01 7.33
C ASP A 159 -32.16 17.29 6.69
N GLN A 160 -31.58 17.75 5.58
CA GLN A 160 -32.14 18.86 4.79
C GLN A 160 -33.47 18.52 4.11
N LYS A 161 -33.72 17.26 3.72
CA LYS A 161 -34.99 16.83 3.12
C LYS A 161 -36.07 16.60 4.18
N GLY A 162 -35.71 16.10 5.36
CA GLY A 162 -36.58 15.94 6.53
C GLY A 162 -37.07 17.30 7.04
N SER A 163 -36.17 18.27 7.22
CA SER A 163 -36.52 19.66 7.55
C SER A 163 -37.42 20.31 6.50
N LYS A 164 -37.25 19.99 5.22
CA LYS A 164 -38.10 20.53 4.14
C LYS A 164 -39.47 19.86 4.09
N ILE A 165 -39.58 18.56 4.37
CA ILE A 165 -40.87 17.83 4.43
C ILE A 165 -41.67 18.27 5.66
N GLU A 166 -41.01 18.46 6.80
CA GLU A 166 -41.65 18.93 8.04
C GLU A 166 -42.13 20.38 7.92
N SER A 167 -41.30 21.25 7.30
CA SER A 167 -41.71 22.63 6.94
C SER A 167 -42.85 22.69 5.91
N GLU A 168 -42.92 21.75 4.96
CA GLU A 168 -44.04 21.67 4.01
C GLU A 168 -45.31 21.10 4.68
N PHE A 169 -45.16 20.25 5.70
CA PHE A 169 -46.27 19.74 6.52
C PHE A 169 -46.87 20.84 7.40
N GLU A 170 -46.04 21.63 8.09
CA GLU A 170 -46.48 22.81 8.86
C GLU A 170 -47.22 23.82 7.97
N ARG A 171 -46.72 24.06 6.74
CA ARG A 171 -47.39 24.95 5.76
C ARG A 171 -48.68 24.36 5.17
N MET A 172 -48.85 23.04 5.22
CA MET A 172 -50.11 22.39 4.86
C MET A 172 -51.10 22.47 6.02
N GLU A 173 -50.67 22.25 7.26
CA GLU A 173 -51.51 22.47 8.45
C GLU A 173 -52.02 23.91 8.55
N GLU A 174 -51.14 24.89 8.36
CA GLU A 174 -51.52 26.31 8.40
C GLU A 174 -52.51 26.69 7.29
N ARG A 175 -52.37 26.09 6.10
CA ARG A 175 -53.35 26.25 5.00
C ARG A 175 -54.67 25.55 5.27
N VAL A 176 -54.67 24.39 5.92
CA VAL A 176 -55.90 23.70 6.33
C VAL A 176 -56.64 24.54 7.36
N ILE A 177 -55.94 25.11 8.35
CA ILE A 177 -56.54 26.00 9.36
C ILE A 177 -57.13 27.27 8.71
N ASP A 178 -56.43 27.91 7.77
CA ASP A 178 -56.94 29.09 7.05
C ASP A 178 -58.13 28.74 6.14
N LEU A 179 -58.14 27.56 5.53
CA LEU A 179 -59.27 27.04 4.75
C LEU A 179 -60.47 26.69 5.64
N GLU A 180 -60.24 26.13 6.83
CA GLU A 180 -61.28 25.84 7.83
C GLU A 180 -61.93 27.15 8.35
N TRP A 181 -61.11 28.19 8.57
CA TRP A 181 -61.57 29.53 8.93
C TRP A 181 -62.36 30.20 7.79
N LYS A 182 -61.85 30.15 6.55
CA LYS A 182 -62.50 30.77 5.37
C LYS A 182 -63.73 30.03 4.89
N SER A 183 -63.79 28.71 5.06
CA SER A 183 -64.94 27.88 4.65
C SER A 183 -66.12 27.99 5.63
N GLY A 184 -66.00 28.71 6.74
CA GLY A 184 -67.08 28.89 7.70
C GLY A 184 -67.62 27.56 8.26
N SER A 185 -66.78 26.51 8.25
CA SER A 185 -67.19 25.16 8.63
C SER A 185 -67.16 25.04 10.15
N LYS A 186 -68.29 25.38 10.78
CA LYS A 186 -68.55 25.17 12.21
C LYS A 186 -68.68 23.67 12.54
N THR A 187 -67.63 22.89 12.36
CA THR A 187 -67.65 21.45 12.68
C THR A 187 -66.63 21.04 13.76
N ALA A 188 -65.74 21.93 14.18
CA ALA A 188 -64.82 21.69 15.30
C ALA A 188 -65.46 21.94 16.69
N VAL A 189 -66.58 22.66 16.77
CA VAL A 189 -67.30 22.93 18.04
C VAL A 189 -68.25 21.79 18.43
N GLU A 190 -68.65 20.94 17.47
CA GLU A 190 -69.64 19.88 17.73
C GLU A 190 -69.00 18.58 18.27
N VAL A 191 -67.73 18.32 17.97
CA VAL A 191 -66.99 17.15 18.50
C VAL A 191 -66.61 17.37 19.97
N MET A 192 -66.32 18.60 20.40
CA MET A 192 -66.03 18.92 21.80
C MET A 192 -67.29 18.98 22.71
N SER A 193 -68.49 18.99 22.12
CA SER A 193 -69.76 19.05 22.86
C SER A 193 -70.30 17.66 23.25
N LYS A 194 -69.90 16.60 22.53
CA LYS A 194 -70.30 15.21 22.84
C LYS A 194 -69.42 14.58 23.94
N ASP A 195 -68.16 14.98 24.04
CA ASP A 195 -67.26 14.48 25.09
C ASP A 195 -67.57 15.05 26.48
N LYS A 196 -68.12 16.27 26.59
CA LYS A 196 -68.56 16.82 27.88
C LYS A 196 -69.84 16.15 28.41
N ALA A 197 -70.79 15.83 27.54
CA ALA A 197 -72.03 15.17 27.94
C ALA A 197 -71.81 13.71 28.40
N HIS A 198 -70.88 12.98 27.77
CA HIS A 198 -70.49 11.63 28.24
C HIS A 198 -69.62 11.66 29.50
N SER A 199 -68.82 12.70 29.73
CA SER A 199 -68.03 12.85 30.97
C SER A 199 -68.91 13.08 32.21
N GLU A 200 -69.96 13.90 32.09
CA GLU A 200 -70.88 14.18 33.22
C GLU A 200 -71.76 12.97 33.57
N GLU A 201 -72.17 12.17 32.58
CA GLU A 201 -72.95 10.95 32.79
C GLU A 201 -72.13 9.83 33.47
N ILE A 202 -70.84 9.72 33.13
CA ILE A 202 -69.90 8.76 33.74
C ILE A 202 -69.52 9.17 35.18
N GLU A 203 -69.35 10.46 35.47
CA GLU A 203 -69.11 10.95 36.84
C GLU A 203 -70.34 10.79 37.75
N ALA A 204 -71.56 10.96 37.22
CA ALA A 204 -72.80 10.69 37.94
C ALA A 204 -72.96 9.19 38.27
N GLN A 205 -72.57 8.29 37.37
CA GLN A 205 -72.59 6.85 37.63
C GLN A 205 -71.50 6.42 38.64
N LEU A 206 -70.32 7.05 38.60
CA LEU A 206 -69.23 6.80 39.57
C LEU A 206 -69.58 7.27 40.99
N THR A 207 -70.28 8.39 41.14
CA THR A 207 -70.73 8.87 42.47
C THR A 207 -71.86 8.02 43.04
N GLN A 208 -72.77 7.51 42.20
CA GLN A 208 -73.77 6.52 42.64
C GLN A 208 -73.15 5.16 43.02
N MET A 209 -72.09 4.73 42.33
CA MET A 209 -71.38 3.49 42.72
C MET A 209 -70.61 3.65 44.02
N LYS A 210 -69.97 4.81 44.25
CA LYS A 210 -69.27 5.09 45.51
C LYS A 210 -70.22 5.14 46.72
N THR A 211 -71.36 5.81 46.60
CA THR A 211 -72.37 5.85 47.68
C THR A 211 -73.00 4.48 47.94
N LYS A 212 -73.18 3.64 46.91
CA LYS A 212 -73.60 2.23 47.09
C LYS A 212 -72.51 1.33 47.72
N MET A 213 -71.24 1.66 47.59
CA MET A 213 -70.15 0.93 48.24
C MET A 213 -69.93 1.38 49.69
N GLU A 214 -70.16 2.65 50.02
CA GLU A 214 -70.13 3.15 51.41
C GLU A 214 -71.34 2.71 52.25
N LEU A 215 -72.47 2.37 51.63
CA LEU A 215 -73.65 1.76 52.28
C LEU A 215 -73.59 0.22 52.34
N ARG A 216 -72.45 -0.39 51.98
CA ARG A 216 -72.21 -1.84 52.07
C ARG A 216 -70.96 -2.20 52.88
N GLY A 217 -70.52 -1.28 53.74
CA GLY A 217 -69.98 -1.60 55.07
C GLY A 217 -71.09 -1.52 56.10
#